data_AF-A0A975RG01-F1
#
_entry.id   AF-A0A975RG01-F1
#
_cell.length_a   1.000
_cell.length_b   1.000
_cell.length_c   1.000
_cell.angle_alpha   90.00
_cell.angle_beta   90.00
_cell.angle_gamma   90.00
#
_symmetry.space_group_name_H-M   'P 1'
#
loop_
_entity.id
_entity.type
_entity.pdbx_description
1 polymer ?
#
loop_
_entity_poly.entity_id
_entity_poly.type
_entity_poly.pdbx_seq_one_letter_code
_entity_poly.pdbx_strand_id
1 'polypeptide(L)'
;MLVLAGCSSSPKEELRESLDAKCGEVTGRFTGDLALSGGSGDQKVAEERKKLLAGLKDQANGMPAPESGKPDLDAWLSKLDALSQDLSQLGGRLQNARPGSDMVIAMQYSIVKESAKEAGAAAARFGFTACADTSRWAELPN
;
A
#
# COMPACT_ATOMS: atom_id res chain seq x y z
N MET A 1 38.77 5.92 -26.90
CA MET A 1 38.37 5.53 -25.54
C MET A 1 36.98 6.10 -25.27
N LEU A 2 35.94 5.29 -25.47
CA LEU A 2 34.60 5.64 -24.99
C LEU A 2 34.53 5.29 -23.51
N VAL A 3 34.58 6.30 -22.66
CA VAL A 3 34.17 6.17 -21.26
C VAL A 3 32.65 6.06 -21.29
N LEU A 4 32.14 4.83 -21.23
CA LEU A 4 30.76 4.57 -20.86
C LEU A 4 30.60 5.09 -19.43
N ALA A 5 30.16 6.34 -19.28
CA ALA A 5 29.72 6.89 -18.01
C ALA A 5 28.55 6.00 -17.55
N GLY A 6 28.87 5.05 -16.67
CA GLY A 6 27.87 4.23 -16.01
C GLY A 6 26.92 5.16 -15.28
N CYS A 7 25.65 5.14 -15.68
CA CYS A 7 24.57 5.73 -14.91
C CYS A 7 24.45 4.94 -13.60
N SER A 8 25.30 5.24 -12.62
CA SER A 8 25.06 4.82 -11.25
C SER A 8 23.84 5.60 -10.80
N SER A 9 22.68 4.96 -10.84
CA SER A 9 21.45 5.46 -10.24
C SER A 9 21.74 5.85 -8.78
N SER A 10 21.24 7.01 -8.36
CA SER A 10 21.39 7.43 -6.97
C SER A 10 20.61 6.49 -6.04
N PRO A 11 20.99 6.34 -4.75
CA PRO A 11 20.22 5.50 -3.81
C PRO A 11 18.73 5.84 -3.75
N LYS A 12 18.39 7.12 -3.95
CA LYS A 12 16.99 7.57 -4.03
C LYS A 12 16.29 7.09 -5.30
N GLU A 13 16.95 7.12 -6.45
CA GLU A 13 16.37 6.61 -7.71
C GLU A 13 16.20 5.09 -7.65
N GLU A 14 17.19 4.35 -7.16
CA GLU A 14 17.09 2.90 -7.00
C GLU A 14 15.93 2.51 -6.07
N LEU A 15 15.78 3.22 -4.95
CA LEU A 15 14.67 3.03 -4.03
C LEU A 15 13.33 3.36 -4.68
N ARG A 16 13.25 4.43 -5.47
CA ARG A 16 12.04 4.79 -6.23
C ARG A 16 11.65 3.71 -7.23
N GLU A 17 12.58 3.29 -8.08
CA GLU A 17 12.32 2.27 -9.11
C GLU A 17 11.92 0.93 -8.48
N SER A 18 12.64 0.48 -7.46
CA SER A 18 12.40 -0.78 -6.76
C SER A 18 11.02 -0.82 -6.10
N LEU A 19 10.65 0.25 -5.39
CA LEU A 19 9.37 0.30 -4.68
C LEU A 19 8.20 0.61 -5.61
N ASP A 20 8.38 1.40 -6.67
CA ASP A 20 7.33 1.58 -7.68
C ASP A 20 7.02 0.27 -8.40
N ALA A 21 8.04 -0.50 -8.78
CA ALA A 21 7.84 -1.83 -9.33
C ALA A 21 7.05 -2.72 -8.37
N LYS A 22 7.40 -2.71 -7.08
CA LYS A 22 6.68 -3.48 -6.06
C LYS A 22 5.25 -3.02 -5.86
N CYS A 23 4.99 -1.70 -5.85
CA CYS A 23 3.66 -1.15 -5.79
C CYS A 23 2.82 -1.51 -7.02
N GLY A 24 3.44 -1.64 -8.21
CA GLY A 24 2.78 -2.21 -9.39
C GLY A 24 2.27 -3.63 -9.16
N GLU A 25 3.09 -4.51 -8.59
CA GLU A 25 2.67 -5.87 -8.21
C GLU A 25 1.55 -5.86 -7.16
N VAL A 26 1.69 -5.06 -6.11
CA VAL A 26 0.69 -4.91 -5.04
C VAL A 26 -0.64 -4.44 -5.63
N THR A 27 -0.61 -3.42 -6.51
CA THR A 27 -1.79 -2.92 -7.21
C THR A 27 -2.44 -3.99 -8.07
N GLY A 28 -1.65 -4.75 -8.82
CA GLY A 28 -2.14 -5.86 -9.64
C GLY A 28 -2.87 -6.91 -8.82
N ARG A 29 -2.32 -7.26 -7.64
CA ARG A 29 -3.00 -8.20 -6.73
C ARG A 29 -4.25 -7.61 -6.09
N PHE A 30 -4.19 -6.36 -5.63
CA PHE A 30 -5.33 -5.69 -4.98
C PHE A 30 -6.51 -5.49 -5.93
N THR A 31 -6.27 -5.36 -7.24
CA THR A 31 -7.31 -5.26 -8.27
C THR A 31 -7.70 -6.62 -8.88
N GLY A 32 -6.96 -7.68 -8.56
CA GLY A 32 -7.16 -9.03 -9.09
C GLY A 32 -7.57 -10.01 -8.01
N ASP A 33 -6.65 -10.91 -7.64
CA ASP A 33 -6.91 -12.03 -6.73
C ASP A 33 -7.20 -11.60 -5.28
N LEU A 34 -6.81 -10.39 -4.90
CA LEU A 34 -7.05 -9.81 -3.60
C LEU A 34 -8.00 -8.60 -3.68
N ALA A 35 -8.94 -8.57 -4.62
CA ALA A 35 -10.02 -7.58 -4.60
C ALA A 35 -10.93 -7.78 -3.37
N LEU A 36 -11.27 -6.69 -2.66
CA LEU A 36 -12.32 -6.71 -1.63
C LEU A 36 -13.66 -6.67 -2.34
N SER A 37 -14.50 -7.70 -2.15
CA SER A 37 -15.77 -7.85 -2.86
C SER A 37 -17.00 -7.62 -1.99
N GLY A 38 -16.83 -7.27 -0.71
CA GLY A 38 -17.91 -7.18 0.27
C GLY A 38 -18.44 -8.53 0.71
N GLY A 39 -17.75 -9.62 0.36
CA GLY A 39 -18.17 -10.99 0.60
C GLY A 39 -17.51 -11.63 1.82
N SER A 40 -17.92 -12.86 2.13
CA SER A 40 -17.36 -13.65 3.23
C SER A 40 -15.86 -13.98 3.08
N GLY A 41 -15.31 -13.84 1.87
CA GLY A 41 -13.88 -14.04 1.60
C GLY A 41 -12.98 -12.87 2.03
N ASP A 42 -13.56 -11.70 2.28
CA ASP A 42 -12.80 -10.46 2.44
C ASP A 42 -11.95 -10.43 3.72
N GLN A 43 -12.30 -11.24 4.72
CA GLN A 43 -11.44 -11.40 5.91
C GLN A 43 -10.05 -11.91 5.51
N LYS A 44 -9.99 -12.97 4.69
CA LYS A 44 -8.73 -13.54 4.22
C LYS A 44 -8.02 -12.58 3.27
N VAL A 45 -8.77 -11.90 2.41
CA VAL A 45 -8.22 -10.88 1.50
C VAL A 45 -7.57 -9.75 2.30
N ALA A 46 -8.22 -9.22 3.33
CA ALA A 46 -7.68 -8.15 4.16
C ALA A 46 -6.36 -8.55 4.84
N GLU A 47 -6.27 -9.78 5.35
CA GLU A 47 -5.04 -10.32 5.93
C GLU A 47 -3.90 -10.47 4.90
N GLU A 48 -4.19 -10.97 3.69
CA GLU A 48 -3.20 -11.09 2.62
C GLU A 48 -2.74 -9.72 2.10
N ARG A 49 -3.65 -8.75 1.97
CA ARG A 49 -3.31 -7.37 1.64
C ARG A 49 -2.36 -6.77 2.68
N LYS A 50 -2.65 -6.97 3.98
CA LYS A 50 -1.80 -6.52 5.08
C LYS A 50 -0.39 -7.10 4.98
N LYS A 51 -0.26 -8.40 4.68
CA LYS A 51 1.05 -9.05 4.49
C LYS A 51 1.83 -8.44 3.32
N LEU A 52 1.17 -8.10 2.21
CA LEU A 52 1.82 -7.45 1.08
C LEU A 52 2.32 -6.05 1.42
N LEU A 53 1.56 -5.27 2.17
CA LEU A 53 2.00 -3.95 2.64
C LEU A 53 3.18 -4.05 3.63
N ALA A 54 3.17 -5.04 4.52
CA ALA A 54 4.30 -5.33 5.39
C ALA A 54 5.56 -5.69 4.57
N GLY A 55 5.43 -6.55 3.56
CA GLY A 55 6.54 -6.89 2.67
C GLY A 55 7.07 -5.69 1.86
N LEU A 56 6.19 -4.79 1.42
CA LEU A 56 6.59 -3.53 0.78
C LEU A 56 7.39 -2.63 1.73
N LYS A 57 6.95 -2.52 2.99
CA LYS A 57 7.65 -1.77 4.03
C LYS A 57 9.01 -2.40 4.37
N ASP A 58 9.08 -3.71 4.49
CA ASP A 58 10.33 -4.43 4.76
C ASP A 58 11.34 -4.23 3.63
N GLN A 59 10.88 -4.25 2.38
CA GLN A 59 11.71 -3.92 1.22
C GLN A 59 12.25 -2.48 1.31
N ALA A 60 11.39 -1.51 1.62
CA ALA A 60 11.83 -0.11 1.77
C ALA A 60 12.87 0.07 2.89
N ASN A 61 12.69 -0.60 4.03
CA ASN A 61 13.63 -0.56 5.16
C ASN A 61 14.93 -1.32 4.89
N GLY A 62 14.91 -2.33 4.01
CA GLY A 62 16.09 -3.09 3.61
C GLY A 62 16.97 -2.38 2.59
N MET A 63 16.50 -1.28 2.00
CA MET A 63 17.25 -0.49 1.03
C MET A 63 18.06 0.62 1.72
N PRO A 64 19.18 1.08 1.11
CA PRO A 64 19.92 2.22 1.61
C PRO A 64 19.03 3.46 1.74
N ALA A 65 19.04 4.07 2.93
CA ALA A 65 18.26 5.28 3.18
C ALA A 65 18.76 6.44 2.30
N PRO A 66 17.88 7.18 1.62
CA PRO A 66 18.29 8.28 0.77
C PRO A 66 18.69 9.49 1.64
N GLU A 67 19.75 10.20 1.25
CA GLU A 67 20.19 11.43 1.93
C GLU A 67 19.13 12.55 1.83
N SER A 68 18.38 12.58 0.72
CA SER A 68 17.30 13.54 0.48
C SER A 68 15.92 12.88 0.43
N GLY A 69 14.90 13.54 0.98
CA GLY A 69 13.52 13.02 0.99
C GLY A 69 13.24 11.97 2.06
N LYS A 70 14.17 11.71 2.99
CA LYS A 70 13.92 10.81 4.12
C LYS A 70 12.63 11.14 4.91
N PRO A 71 12.30 12.40 5.23
CA PRO A 71 11.05 12.70 5.92
C PRO A 71 9.80 12.29 5.14
N ASP A 72 9.82 12.43 3.80
CA ASP A 72 8.70 12.03 2.94
C ASP A 72 8.61 10.50 2.83
N LEU A 73 9.75 9.79 2.80
CA LEU A 73 9.80 8.34 2.87
C LEU A 73 9.21 7.84 4.19
N ASP A 74 9.66 8.39 5.31
CA ASP A 74 9.19 8.02 6.65
C ASP A 74 7.69 8.31 6.80
N ALA A 75 7.20 9.43 6.24
CA ALA A 75 5.78 9.76 6.21
C ALA A 75 4.96 8.76 5.40
N TRP A 76 5.45 8.33 4.23
CA TRP A 76 4.78 7.30 3.44
C TRP A 76 4.76 5.95 4.16
N LEU A 77 5.87 5.52 4.77
CA LEU A 77 5.92 4.28 5.56
C LEU A 77 4.94 4.31 6.74
N SER A 78 4.80 5.46 7.41
CA SER A 78 3.79 5.65 8.47
C SER A 78 2.35 5.52 7.95
N LYS A 79 2.07 5.99 6.73
CA LYS A 79 0.75 5.80 6.10
C LYS A 79 0.49 4.36 5.67
N LEU A 80 1.52 3.61 5.25
CA LEU A 80 1.40 2.17 5.01
C LEU A 80 1.09 1.39 6.30
N ASP A 81 1.67 1.80 7.44
CA ASP A 81 1.34 1.21 8.74
C ASP A 81 -0.11 1.49 9.13
N ALA A 82 -0.58 2.74 8.97
CA ALA A 82 -1.97 3.09 9.24
C ALA A 82 -2.95 2.25 8.38
N LEU A 83 -2.69 2.16 7.07
CA LEU A 83 -3.48 1.31 6.18
C LEU A 83 -3.46 -0.17 6.61
N SER A 84 -2.31 -0.68 7.04
CA SER A 84 -2.18 -2.06 7.54
C SER A 84 -2.98 -2.30 8.81
N GLN A 85 -3.05 -1.31 9.71
CA GLN A 85 -3.89 -1.36 10.91
C GLN A 85 -5.37 -1.35 10.55
N ASP A 86 -5.79 -0.52 9.60
CA ASP A 86 -7.18 -0.46 9.16
C ASP A 86 -7.64 -1.74 8.45
N LEU A 87 -6.76 -2.38 7.67
CA LEU A 87 -7.00 -3.72 7.12
C LEU A 87 -7.13 -4.77 8.21
N SER A 88 -6.32 -4.69 9.26
CA SER A 88 -6.45 -5.59 10.42
C SER A 88 -7.76 -5.39 11.17
N GLN A 89 -8.22 -4.14 11.31
CA GLN A 89 -9.52 -3.83 11.91
C GLN A 89 -10.67 -4.32 11.03
N LEU A 90 -10.58 -4.15 9.71
CA LEU A 90 -11.55 -4.70 8.75
C LEU A 90 -11.63 -6.22 8.87
N GLY A 91 -10.49 -6.92 8.86
CA GLY A 91 -10.44 -8.37 9.06
C GLY A 91 -11.13 -8.79 10.37
N GLY A 92 -10.86 -8.08 11.47
CA GLY A 92 -11.51 -8.32 12.76
C GLY A 92 -13.02 -8.06 12.75
N ARG A 93 -13.50 -7.02 12.04
CA ARG A 93 -14.94 -6.75 11.88
C ARG A 93 -15.63 -7.83 11.05
N LEU A 94 -15.02 -8.25 9.96
CA LEU A 94 -15.54 -9.31 9.08
C LEU A 94 -15.61 -10.66 9.81
N GLN A 95 -14.57 -11.01 10.57
CA GLN A 95 -14.55 -12.25 11.35
C GLN A 95 -15.65 -12.32 12.41
N ASN A 96 -15.98 -11.17 13.00
CA ASN A 96 -16.93 -11.07 14.12
C ASN A 96 -18.30 -10.52 13.69
N ALA A 97 -18.56 -10.46 12.38
CA ALA A 97 -19.78 -9.91 11.82
C ALA A 97 -21.01 -10.69 12.32
N ARG A 98 -22.04 -9.94 12.71
CA ARG A 98 -23.37 -10.47 13.10
C ARG A 98 -24.44 -9.80 12.24
N PRO A 99 -25.66 -10.37 12.14
CA PRO A 99 -26.78 -9.69 11.51
C PRO A 99 -26.92 -8.24 12.04
N GLY A 100 -27.00 -7.27 11.12
CA GLY A 100 -27.03 -5.84 11.44
C GLY A 100 -25.67 -5.14 11.54
N SER A 101 -24.56 -5.83 11.26
CA SER A 101 -23.21 -5.22 11.23
C SER A 101 -22.89 -4.51 9.91
N ASP A 102 -23.80 -4.53 8.93
CA ASP A 102 -23.57 -4.12 7.55
C ASP A 102 -23.06 -2.68 7.44
N MET A 103 -23.68 -1.75 8.19
CA MET A 103 -23.27 -0.35 8.20
C MET A 103 -21.86 -0.17 8.78
N VAL A 104 -21.52 -0.88 9.86
CA VAL A 104 -20.18 -0.79 10.49
C VAL A 104 -19.11 -1.35 9.56
N ILE A 105 -19.42 -2.44 8.85
CA ILE A 105 -18.52 -3.04 7.86
C ILE A 105 -18.32 -2.08 6.68
N ALA A 106 -19.39 -1.47 6.16
CA ALA A 106 -19.31 -0.48 5.08
C ALA A 106 -18.48 0.76 5.48
N MET A 107 -18.63 1.23 6.73
CA MET A 107 -17.79 2.30 7.26
C MET A 107 -16.31 1.88 7.31
N GLN A 108 -16.02 0.65 7.72
CA GLN A 108 -14.64 0.17 7.80
C GLN A 108 -13.99 0.03 6.41
N TYR A 109 -14.73 -0.40 5.40
CA TYR A 109 -14.28 -0.35 4.00
C TYR A 109 -13.93 1.09 3.57
N SER A 110 -14.76 2.06 3.96
CA SER A 110 -14.51 3.48 3.66
C SER A 110 -13.24 4.00 4.36
N ILE A 111 -12.99 3.58 5.60
CA ILE A 111 -11.75 3.92 6.31
C ILE A 111 -10.52 3.37 5.57
N VAL A 112 -10.53 2.09 5.19
CA VAL A 112 -9.44 1.48 4.40
C VAL A 112 -9.22 2.24 3.09
N LYS A 113 -10.30 2.69 2.44
CA LYS A 113 -10.22 3.50 1.22
C LYS A 113 -9.54 4.85 1.44
N GLU A 114 -9.93 5.59 2.47
CA GLU A 114 -9.31 6.89 2.76
C GLU A 114 -7.85 6.72 3.17
N SER A 115 -7.52 5.72 4.00
CA SER A 115 -6.12 5.43 4.36
C SER A 115 -5.26 5.06 3.17
N ALA A 116 -5.79 4.33 2.18
CA ALA A 116 -5.09 4.06 0.92
C ALA A 116 -4.82 5.34 0.11
N LYS A 117 -5.79 6.27 0.04
CA LYS A 117 -5.58 7.57 -0.61
C LYS A 117 -4.51 8.40 0.11
N GLU A 118 -4.52 8.41 1.43
CA GLU A 118 -3.49 9.11 2.22
C GLU A 118 -2.10 8.53 2.00
N ALA A 119 -1.98 7.20 1.92
CA ALA A 119 -0.72 6.53 1.56
C ALA A 119 -0.26 6.94 0.15
N GLY A 120 -1.15 6.95 -0.85
CA GLY A 120 -0.82 7.39 -2.20
C GLY A 120 -0.37 8.86 -2.26
N ALA A 121 -1.07 9.75 -1.54
CA ALA A 121 -0.69 11.15 -1.44
C ALA A 121 0.69 11.36 -0.79
N ALA A 122 1.01 10.58 0.26
CA ALA A 122 2.34 10.59 0.87
C ALA A 122 3.41 10.04 -0.09
N ALA A 123 3.10 8.98 -0.83
CA ALA A 123 4.01 8.39 -1.82
C ALA A 123 4.40 9.40 -2.92
N ALA A 124 3.41 10.15 -3.40
CA ALA A 124 3.61 11.18 -4.42
C ALA A 124 4.60 12.27 -3.98
N ARG A 125 4.61 12.63 -2.69
CA ARG A 125 5.54 13.65 -2.14
C ARG A 125 6.99 13.19 -2.19
N PHE A 126 7.24 11.91 -1.94
CA PHE A 126 8.58 11.33 -2.10
C PHE A 126 9.01 11.22 -3.58
N GLY A 127 8.02 11.21 -4.48
CA GLY A 127 8.20 11.09 -5.94
C GLY A 127 7.88 9.70 -6.48
N PHE A 128 7.28 8.81 -5.71
CA PHE A 128 6.78 7.54 -6.26
C PHE A 128 5.65 7.81 -7.27
N THR A 129 5.54 6.94 -8.27
CA THR A 129 4.51 7.00 -9.31
C THR A 129 3.49 5.88 -9.12
N ALA A 130 3.91 4.63 -9.20
CA ALA A 130 3.05 3.47 -9.00
C ALA A 130 2.58 3.35 -7.54
N CYS A 131 3.40 3.69 -6.55
CA CYS A 131 2.93 3.72 -5.15
C CYS A 131 1.97 4.89 -4.88
N ALA A 132 1.95 5.91 -5.72
CA ALA A 132 1.02 7.02 -5.61
C ALA A 132 -0.36 6.70 -6.23
N ASP A 133 -0.43 5.76 -7.18
CA ASP A 133 -1.68 5.32 -7.79
C ASP A 133 -2.44 4.32 -6.91
N THR A 134 -2.86 4.78 -5.73
CA THR A 134 -3.69 4.00 -4.82
C THR A 134 -5.18 4.10 -5.13
N SER A 135 -5.56 4.83 -6.19
CA SER A 135 -6.96 4.96 -6.65
C SER A 135 -7.60 3.59 -6.89
N ARG A 136 -6.78 2.63 -7.32
CA ARG A 136 -7.15 1.25 -7.64
C ARG A 136 -7.09 0.30 -6.44
N TRP A 137 -6.48 0.70 -5.33
CA TRP A 137 -6.35 -0.17 -4.14
C TRP A 137 -7.66 -0.30 -3.37
N ALA A 138 -8.55 0.66 -3.57
CA ALA A 138 -9.78 0.83 -2.84
C ALA A 138 -11.01 0.85 -3.75
N GLU A 139 -10.95 0.13 -4.87
CA GLU A 139 -12.17 -0.30 -5.55
C GLU A 139 -12.92 -1.20 -4.57
N LEU A 140 -13.95 -0.62 -3.96
CA LEU A 140 -14.86 -1.30 -3.07
C LEU A 140 -16.01 -1.88 -3.90
N PRO A 141 -16.67 -2.95 -3.44
CA PRO A 141 -17.94 -3.37 -4.03
C PRO A 141 -18.93 -2.20 -4.00
N ASN A 142 -19.67 -2.03 -5.10
CA ASN A 142 -20.81 -1.12 -5.17
C ASN A 142 -22.01 -1.67 -4.40
#